data_AF-A0A7G7VI73-F1
#
_entry.id   AF-A0A7G7VI73-F1
#
_cell.length_a   1.000
_cell.length_b   1.000
_cell.length_c   1.000
_cell.angle_alpha   90.00
_cell.angle_beta   90.00
_cell.angle_gamma   90.00
#
_symmetry.space_group_name_H-M   'P 1'
#
loop_
_entity.id
_entity.type
_entity.pdbx_description
1 polymer ?
#
loop_
_entity_poly.entity_id
_entity_poly.type
_entity_poly.pdbx_seq_one_letter_code
_entity_poly.pdbx_strand_id
1 'polypeptide(L)'
;MKEVTKMPTDFDRTLFFDNISYLIKKYDLKIGEIENSAGVSTGYISRASKDEKSKPGVEFVMKIAELLQINVDTLLRADLTNATPTEKYLMSFLGKLNSDTVADSLNWIREPKVELNRIQADEYGDTGHPLFKLRTYDAPNDYDGSIEEVTQVVFASHNFDYQTGIHKDCYSLRMKNGTLLHLMNIFKVYSSISDPDTFAIEIWMTPPKAEAQFLCDNKGEVTISSLIDGLYTTVSENMRHPKIDKNLQYVIDAFMQNDLEDDPPVFDEDDIPF
;
A
#
# COMPACT_ATOMS: atom_id res chain seq x y z
N MET A 1 -11.65 -30.97 14.86
CA MET A 1 -10.28 -30.42 14.76
C MET A 1 -9.99 -30.19 13.29
N LYS A 2 -10.09 -28.94 12.82
CA LYS A 2 -9.63 -28.55 11.48
C LYS A 2 -8.22 -28.00 11.62
N GLU A 3 -7.34 -28.37 10.70
CA GLU A 3 -6.02 -27.78 10.58
C GLU A 3 -6.18 -26.27 10.46
N VAL A 4 -5.70 -25.55 11.47
CA VAL A 4 -5.32 -24.16 11.32
C VAL A 4 -4.18 -24.19 10.31
N THR A 5 -4.41 -23.67 9.10
CA THR A 5 -3.34 -23.41 8.13
C THR A 5 -2.35 -22.47 8.83
N LYS A 6 -1.32 -23.08 9.41
CA LYS A 6 -0.22 -22.38 10.06
C LYS A 6 0.43 -21.56 8.94
N MET A 7 0.31 -20.24 8.97
CA MET A 7 1.15 -19.40 8.12
C MET A 7 2.58 -19.89 8.29
N PRO A 8 3.34 -20.17 7.20
CA PRO A 8 4.75 -20.47 7.32
C PRO A 8 5.41 -19.24 7.93
N THR A 9 5.63 -19.31 9.24
CA THR A 9 6.33 -18.29 10.03
C THR A 9 7.83 -18.56 10.02
N ASP A 10 8.22 -19.70 9.46
CA ASP A 10 9.61 -20.10 9.29
C ASP A 10 10.16 -19.52 7.98
N PHE A 11 11.38 -19.00 8.07
CA PHE A 11 12.16 -18.53 6.93
C PHE A 11 12.31 -19.64 5.86
N ASP A 12 11.76 -19.40 4.68
CA ASP A 12 11.95 -20.28 3.52
C ASP A 12 13.29 -19.96 2.85
N ARG A 13 14.29 -20.74 3.23
CA ARG A 13 15.66 -20.64 2.70
C ARG A 13 15.72 -20.90 1.20
N THR A 14 14.93 -21.85 0.70
CA THR A 14 14.93 -22.23 -0.72
C THR A 14 14.40 -21.06 -1.54
N LEU A 15 13.24 -20.53 -1.14
CA LEU A 15 12.64 -19.34 -1.73
C LEU A 15 13.63 -18.16 -1.76
N PHE A 16 14.28 -17.88 -0.62
CA PHE A 16 15.27 -16.80 -0.52
C PHE A 16 16.44 -16.94 -1.50
N PHE A 17 17.05 -18.12 -1.60
CA PHE A 17 18.19 -18.32 -2.51
C PHE A 17 17.76 -18.42 -3.98
N ASP A 18 16.56 -18.92 -4.25
CA ASP A 18 15.97 -18.93 -5.59
C ASP A 18 15.69 -17.51 -6.07
N ASN A 19 15.17 -16.64 -5.19
CA ASN A 19 15.01 -15.21 -5.47
C ASN A 19 16.34 -14.52 -5.78
N ILE A 20 17.38 -14.76 -4.98
CA ILE A 20 18.72 -14.22 -5.25
C ILE A 20 19.21 -14.68 -6.63
N SER A 21 19.09 -15.98 -6.92
CA SER A 21 19.54 -16.56 -8.19
C SER A 21 18.77 -15.98 -9.38
N TYR A 22 17.46 -15.80 -9.22
CA TYR A 22 16.59 -15.15 -10.19
C TYR A 22 17.02 -13.70 -10.46
N LEU A 23 17.24 -12.89 -9.42
CA LEU A 23 17.60 -11.48 -9.55
C LEU A 23 19.00 -11.29 -10.15
N ILE A 24 19.98 -12.10 -9.74
CA ILE A 24 21.32 -12.10 -10.32
C ILE A 24 21.24 -12.38 -11.83
N LYS A 25 20.47 -13.40 -12.24
CA LYS A 25 20.29 -13.73 -13.66
C LYS A 25 19.52 -12.65 -14.41
N LYS A 26 18.48 -12.08 -13.80
CA LYS A 26 17.63 -11.03 -14.40
C LYS A 26 18.43 -9.76 -14.72
N TYR A 27 19.34 -9.36 -13.83
CA TYR A 27 20.15 -8.16 -13.97
C TYR A 27 21.53 -8.40 -14.57
N ASP A 28 21.79 -9.60 -15.10
CA ASP A 28 23.08 -10.02 -15.67
C ASP A 28 24.29 -9.74 -14.75
N LEU A 29 24.11 -9.99 -13.45
CA LEU A 29 25.10 -9.75 -12.43
C LEU A 29 26.04 -10.95 -12.27
N LYS A 30 27.30 -10.70 -11.95
CA LYS A 30 28.25 -11.77 -11.63
C LYS A 30 28.12 -12.18 -10.16
N ILE A 31 27.72 -13.43 -9.93
CA ILE A 31 27.52 -13.98 -8.58
C ILE A 31 28.73 -13.77 -7.65
N GLY A 32 29.96 -13.96 -8.15
CA GLY A 32 31.17 -13.79 -7.34
C GLY A 32 31.43 -12.33 -6.92
N GLU A 33 31.06 -11.35 -7.75
CA GLU A 33 31.18 -9.92 -7.40
C GLU A 33 30.13 -9.54 -6.35
N ILE A 34 28.92 -10.11 -6.47
CA ILE A 34 27.82 -9.92 -5.52
C ILE A 34 28.16 -10.54 -4.16
N GLU A 35 28.70 -11.76 -4.12
CA GLU A 35 29.14 -12.41 -2.89
C GLU A 35 30.21 -11.59 -2.16
N ASN A 36 31.21 -11.10 -2.90
CA ASN A 36 32.28 -10.30 -2.33
C ASN A 36 31.74 -8.95 -1.79
N SER A 37 30.84 -8.30 -2.54
CA SER A 37 30.19 -7.06 -2.12
C SER A 37 29.28 -7.24 -0.90
N ALA A 38 28.64 -8.40 -0.78
CA ALA A 38 27.86 -8.77 0.40
C ALA A 38 28.73 -9.19 1.60
N GLY A 39 30.07 -9.25 1.44
CA GLY A 39 31.01 -9.61 2.49
C GLY A 39 31.07 -11.11 2.80
N VAL A 40 30.71 -11.96 1.84
CA VAL A 40 30.76 -13.43 1.99
C VAL A 40 31.76 -14.06 1.03
N SER A 41 32.23 -15.26 1.40
CA SER A 41 33.18 -16.02 0.57
C SER A 41 32.62 -16.39 -0.80
N THR A 42 33.47 -16.45 -1.83
CA THR A 42 33.06 -16.91 -3.16
C THR A 42 32.46 -18.33 -3.11
N GLY A 43 31.34 -18.52 -3.80
CA GLY A 43 30.50 -19.71 -3.79
C GLY A 43 29.66 -19.88 -2.53
N TYR A 44 29.60 -18.88 -1.63
CA TYR A 44 28.72 -18.91 -0.45
C TYR A 44 27.27 -19.15 -0.85
N ILE A 45 26.72 -18.41 -1.82
CA ILE A 45 25.33 -18.55 -2.26
C ILE A 45 25.07 -19.98 -2.75
N SER A 46 25.98 -20.55 -3.53
CA SER A 46 25.85 -21.92 -4.05
C SER A 46 25.97 -23.01 -2.97
N ARG A 47 26.80 -22.79 -1.95
CA ARG A 47 26.94 -23.72 -0.81
C ARG A 47 25.76 -23.61 0.14
N ALA A 48 25.41 -22.39 0.53
CA ALA A 48 24.31 -22.11 1.45
C ALA A 48 22.95 -22.45 0.85
N SER A 49 22.80 -22.42 -0.48
CA SER A 49 21.58 -22.90 -1.15
C SER A 49 21.40 -24.42 -1.12
N LYS A 50 22.46 -25.20 -0.86
CA LYS A 50 22.43 -26.68 -0.80
C LYS A 50 22.51 -27.25 0.61
N ASP A 51 22.98 -26.47 1.58
CA ASP A 51 23.11 -26.89 2.97
C ASP A 51 21.83 -26.56 3.75
N GLU A 52 21.07 -27.59 4.13
CA GLU A 52 19.83 -27.47 4.91
C GLU A 52 20.04 -26.84 6.30
N LYS A 53 21.26 -26.90 6.86
CA LYS A 53 21.57 -26.29 8.16
C LYS A 53 22.04 -24.85 8.04
N SER A 54 22.27 -24.37 6.82
CA SER A 54 22.75 -23.02 6.58
C SER A 54 21.64 -22.00 6.84
N LYS A 55 21.90 -21.08 7.77
CA LYS A 55 21.04 -19.92 8.04
C LYS A 55 21.79 -18.66 7.63
N PRO A 56 21.34 -17.93 6.61
CA PRO A 56 21.98 -16.68 6.21
C PRO A 56 21.98 -15.70 7.38
N GLY A 57 23.12 -15.05 7.62
CA GLY A 57 23.20 -14.00 8.63
C GLY A 57 22.35 -12.79 8.23
N VAL A 58 21.78 -12.09 9.21
CA VAL A 58 20.95 -10.89 8.96
C VAL A 58 21.71 -9.84 8.15
N GLU A 59 23.01 -9.64 8.44
CA GLU A 59 23.85 -8.70 7.69
C GLU A 59 23.94 -9.07 6.20
N PHE A 60 24.06 -10.36 5.88
CA PHE A 60 24.04 -10.82 4.49
C PHE A 60 22.70 -10.54 3.82
N VAL A 61 21.59 -10.83 4.51
CA VAL A 61 20.22 -10.58 4.01
C VAL A 61 20.01 -9.10 3.70
N MET A 62 20.45 -8.20 4.59
CA MET A 62 20.34 -6.75 4.39
C MET A 62 21.19 -6.27 3.20
N LYS A 63 22.47 -6.67 3.16
CA LYS A 63 23.38 -6.25 2.07
C LYS A 63 22.95 -6.77 0.71
N ILE A 64 22.52 -8.03 0.63
CA ILE A 64 22.09 -8.61 -0.64
C ILE A 64 20.80 -7.95 -1.14
N ALA A 65 19.87 -7.60 -0.25
CA ALA A 65 18.67 -6.86 -0.60
C ALA A 65 19.00 -5.47 -1.16
N GLU A 66 19.93 -4.75 -0.52
CA GLU A 66 20.44 -3.45 -0.99
C GLU A 66 21.11 -3.56 -2.36
N LEU A 67 22.03 -4.52 -2.54
CA LEU A 67 22.75 -4.74 -3.80
C LEU A 67 21.81 -5.11 -4.95
N LEU A 68 20.77 -5.88 -4.67
CA LEU A 68 19.76 -6.29 -5.65
C LEU A 68 18.62 -5.26 -5.77
N GLN A 69 18.70 -4.14 -5.05
CA GLN A 69 17.72 -3.04 -5.04
C GLN A 69 16.28 -3.54 -4.80
N ILE A 70 16.11 -4.43 -3.83
CA ILE A 70 14.83 -5.03 -3.49
C ILE A 70 14.56 -4.91 -1.99
N ASN A 71 13.29 -4.78 -1.60
CA ASN A 71 12.90 -4.81 -0.20
C ASN A 71 13.19 -6.20 0.40
N VAL A 72 13.70 -6.22 1.64
CA VAL A 72 14.01 -7.45 2.39
C VAL A 72 12.80 -8.37 2.50
N ASP A 73 11.60 -7.85 2.79
CA ASP A 73 10.39 -8.66 2.86
C ASP A 73 10.05 -9.30 1.51
N THR A 74 10.18 -8.57 0.40
CA THR A 74 10.00 -9.15 -0.93
C THR A 74 11.02 -10.26 -1.16
N LEU A 75 12.29 -10.02 -0.83
CA LEU A 75 13.34 -11.03 -1.00
C LEU A 75 13.09 -12.30 -0.18
N LEU A 76 12.50 -12.18 1.00
CA LEU A 76 12.24 -13.28 1.93
C LEU A 76 10.92 -14.01 1.67
N ARG A 77 9.92 -13.35 1.09
CA ARG A 77 8.53 -13.85 1.03
C ARG A 77 7.99 -14.02 -0.38
N ALA A 78 8.62 -13.41 -1.39
CA ALA A 78 8.14 -13.46 -2.76
C ALA A 78 8.56 -14.70 -3.51
N ASP A 79 7.68 -15.36 -4.25
CA ASP A 79 8.14 -16.32 -5.27
C ASP A 79 8.43 -15.61 -6.60
N LEU A 80 9.60 -14.96 -6.67
CA LEU A 80 10.00 -14.24 -7.89
C LEU A 80 10.29 -15.20 -9.06
N THR A 81 10.51 -16.47 -8.80
CA THR A 81 10.80 -17.44 -9.86
C THR A 81 9.52 -17.78 -10.60
N ASN A 82 8.47 -18.16 -9.86
CA ASN A 82 7.22 -18.65 -10.43
C ASN A 82 6.16 -17.55 -10.66
N ALA A 83 6.34 -16.35 -10.11
CA ALA A 83 5.43 -15.24 -10.36
C ALA A 83 5.29 -14.92 -11.87
N THR A 84 4.05 -14.68 -12.29
CA THR A 84 3.70 -14.20 -13.62
C THR A 84 4.31 -12.82 -13.90
N PRO A 85 4.41 -12.40 -15.18
CA PRO A 85 4.88 -11.05 -15.50
C PRO A 85 4.08 -9.93 -14.83
N THR A 86 2.76 -10.11 -14.69
CA THR A 86 1.86 -9.14 -14.06
C THR A 86 2.12 -9.04 -12.56
N GLU A 87 2.27 -10.18 -11.87
CA GLU A 87 2.60 -10.21 -10.44
C GLU A 87 3.96 -9.56 -10.18
N LYS A 88 4.97 -9.86 -11.01
CA LYS A 88 6.30 -9.22 -10.93
C LYS A 88 6.24 -7.71 -11.10
N TYR A 89 5.42 -7.23 -12.04
CA TYR A 89 5.19 -5.80 -12.24
C TYR A 89 4.53 -5.16 -11.02
N LEU A 90 3.50 -5.80 -10.47
CA LEU A 90 2.80 -5.32 -9.28
C LEU A 90 3.71 -5.32 -8.03
N MET A 91 4.48 -6.38 -7.80
CA MET A 91 5.47 -6.45 -6.72
C MET A 91 6.48 -5.31 -6.81
N SER A 92 6.99 -5.03 -8.02
CA SER A 92 7.92 -3.91 -8.25
C SER A 92 7.27 -2.56 -7.96
N PHE A 93 6.01 -2.40 -8.36
CA PHE A 93 5.22 -1.20 -8.09
C PHE A 93 4.99 -0.98 -6.58
N LEU A 94 4.50 -2.00 -5.86
CA LEU A 94 4.25 -1.96 -4.41
C LEU A 94 5.55 -1.72 -3.63
N GLY A 95 6.63 -2.39 -4.02
CA GLY A 95 7.95 -2.19 -3.42
C GLY A 95 8.43 -0.74 -3.57
N LYS A 96 8.26 -0.14 -4.76
CA LYS A 96 8.60 1.27 -4.97
C LYS A 96 7.73 2.21 -4.14
N LEU A 97 6.41 2.00 -4.12
CA LEU A 97 5.49 2.80 -3.30
C LEU A 97 5.90 2.78 -1.82
N ASN A 98 6.26 1.61 -1.31
CA ASN A 98 6.68 1.46 0.08
C ASN A 98 7.99 2.24 0.34
N SER A 99 9.01 2.06 -0.51
CA SER A 99 10.29 2.77 -0.40
C SER A 99 10.14 4.30 -0.47
N ASP A 100 9.35 4.80 -1.44
CA ASP A 100 9.10 6.24 -1.57
C ASP A 100 8.30 6.80 -0.38
N THR A 101 7.43 5.99 0.24
CA THR A 101 6.69 6.37 1.47
C THR A 101 7.65 6.49 2.66
N VAL A 102 8.56 5.53 2.83
CA VAL A 102 9.59 5.57 3.89
C VAL A 102 10.52 6.76 3.72
N ALA A 103 10.88 7.09 2.47
CA ALA A 103 11.69 8.24 2.12
C ALA A 103 10.93 9.59 2.17
N ASP A 104 9.71 9.61 2.70
CA ASP A 104 8.82 10.77 2.81
C ASP A 104 8.65 11.54 1.49
N SER A 105 8.67 10.82 0.38
CA SER A 105 8.62 11.37 -0.97
C SER A 105 7.21 11.37 -1.57
N LEU A 106 6.23 10.78 -0.87
CA LEU A 106 4.85 10.66 -1.30
C LEU A 106 3.92 11.45 -0.38
N ASN A 107 3.06 12.28 -0.97
CA ASN A 107 2.05 13.05 -0.25
C ASN A 107 0.73 12.27 -0.19
N TRP A 108 0.64 11.34 0.75
CA TRP A 108 -0.58 10.57 1.02
C TRP A 108 -1.65 11.45 1.68
N ILE A 109 -2.90 11.23 1.30
CA ILE A 109 -4.07 11.85 1.90
C ILE A 109 -4.73 10.79 2.79
N ARG A 110 -4.92 11.11 4.07
CA ARG A 110 -5.66 10.25 5.00
C ARG A 110 -7.15 10.46 4.81
N GLU A 111 -7.88 9.36 4.70
CA GLU A 111 -9.33 9.33 4.57
C GLU A 111 -9.91 8.63 5.81
N PRO A 112 -10.37 9.41 6.82
CA PRO A 112 -10.77 8.86 8.11
C PRO A 112 -11.92 7.87 7.97
N LYS A 113 -11.83 6.73 8.68
CA LYS A 113 -12.88 5.69 8.61
C LYS A 113 -14.26 6.20 9.01
N VAL A 114 -14.31 7.18 9.91
CA VAL A 114 -15.56 7.75 10.43
C VAL A 114 -16.26 8.57 9.36
N GLU A 115 -15.49 9.29 8.55
CA GLU A 115 -16.01 10.10 7.44
C GLU A 115 -16.45 9.18 6.30
N LEU A 116 -15.62 8.21 5.92
CA LEU A 116 -15.96 7.26 4.86
C LEU A 116 -17.23 6.44 5.14
N ASN A 117 -17.40 5.95 6.39
CA ASN A 117 -18.62 5.24 6.79
C ASN A 117 -19.87 6.14 6.92
N ARG A 118 -19.73 7.46 6.78
CA ARG A 118 -20.82 8.44 6.90
C ARG A 118 -21.08 9.21 5.60
N ILE A 119 -20.41 8.84 4.51
CA ILE A 119 -20.65 9.46 3.20
C ILE A 119 -22.13 9.31 2.85
N GLN A 120 -22.73 10.42 2.42
CA GLN A 120 -24.07 10.48 1.88
C GLN A 120 -24.01 11.02 0.46
N ALA A 121 -25.03 10.69 -0.32
CA ALA A 121 -25.19 11.29 -1.63
C ALA A 121 -25.89 12.64 -1.51
N ASP A 122 -25.54 13.57 -2.38
CA ASP A 122 -26.26 14.82 -2.55
C ASP A 122 -27.60 14.62 -3.28
N GLU A 123 -28.29 15.71 -3.58
CA GLU A 123 -29.58 15.68 -4.29
C GLU A 123 -29.51 15.08 -5.71
N TYR A 124 -28.32 14.98 -6.30
CA TYR A 124 -28.07 14.42 -7.63
C TYR A 124 -27.54 12.98 -7.57
N GLY A 125 -27.37 12.42 -6.37
CA GLY A 125 -26.80 11.09 -6.17
C GLY A 125 -25.27 11.05 -6.21
N ASP A 126 -24.60 12.20 -6.25
CA ASP A 126 -23.14 12.29 -6.17
C ASP A 126 -22.68 12.22 -4.71
N THR A 127 -21.64 11.43 -4.45
CA THR A 127 -21.08 11.22 -3.11
C THR A 127 -19.82 12.06 -2.87
N GLY A 128 -19.27 12.65 -3.93
CA GLY A 128 -17.97 13.33 -3.90
C GLY A 128 -16.77 12.39 -3.78
N HIS A 129 -16.99 11.07 -3.65
CA HIS A 129 -15.91 10.09 -3.52
C HIS A 129 -15.97 9.04 -4.65
N PRO A 130 -14.85 8.78 -5.38
CA PRO A 130 -14.87 7.95 -6.58
C PRO A 130 -15.29 6.49 -6.37
N LEU A 131 -14.99 5.93 -5.19
CA LEU A 131 -15.32 4.53 -4.85
C LEU A 131 -16.71 4.33 -4.21
N PHE A 132 -17.35 5.38 -3.69
CA PHE A 132 -18.63 5.26 -2.97
C PHE A 132 -19.76 5.70 -3.88
N LYS A 133 -20.78 4.85 -4.04
CA LYS A 133 -21.89 5.13 -4.94
C LYS A 133 -23.20 4.77 -4.31
N LEU A 134 -24.24 5.53 -4.66
CA LEU A 134 -25.61 5.14 -4.36
C LEU A 134 -25.95 3.87 -5.15
N ARG A 135 -26.37 2.82 -4.42
CA ARG A 135 -26.73 1.51 -4.98
C ARG A 135 -27.98 0.99 -4.31
N THR A 136 -28.76 0.24 -5.09
CA THR A 136 -29.90 -0.53 -4.60
C THR A 136 -29.53 -2.01 -4.64
N TYR A 137 -29.65 -2.70 -3.51
CA TYR A 137 -29.27 -4.10 -3.38
C TYR A 137 -30.03 -4.80 -2.24
N ASP A 138 -30.01 -6.12 -2.28
CA ASP A 138 -30.59 -6.99 -1.26
C ASP A 138 -29.66 -7.10 -0.04
N ALA A 139 -30.14 -6.68 1.13
CA ALA A 139 -29.39 -6.73 2.39
C ALA A 139 -30.16 -7.52 3.47
N PRO A 140 -29.46 -8.24 4.35
CA PRO A 140 -30.09 -8.87 5.50
C PRO A 140 -30.52 -7.82 6.54
N ASN A 141 -31.72 -7.97 7.06
CA ASN A 141 -32.26 -7.20 8.16
C ASN A 141 -31.60 -7.64 9.48
N ASP A 142 -31.04 -6.68 10.22
CA ASP A 142 -30.31 -6.93 11.47
C ASP A 142 -31.15 -7.58 12.58
N TYR A 143 -32.48 -7.49 12.51
CA TYR A 143 -33.37 -7.97 13.56
C TYR A 143 -33.80 -9.43 13.37
N ASP A 144 -34.19 -9.81 12.16
CA ASP A 144 -34.77 -11.14 11.88
C ASP A 144 -34.04 -11.93 10.78
N GLY A 145 -33.03 -11.34 10.14
CA GLY A 145 -32.26 -11.95 9.06
C GLY A 145 -33.03 -12.11 7.75
N SER A 146 -34.22 -11.52 7.61
CA SER A 146 -34.93 -11.44 6.34
C SER A 146 -34.15 -10.59 5.33
N ILE A 147 -34.33 -10.83 4.04
CA ILE A 147 -33.66 -10.06 2.99
C ILE A 147 -34.60 -8.94 2.53
N GLU A 148 -34.11 -7.71 2.55
CA GLU A 148 -34.84 -6.52 2.12
C GLU A 148 -34.02 -5.73 1.09
N GLU A 149 -34.71 -5.12 0.12
CA GLU A 149 -34.09 -4.22 -0.84
C GLU A 149 -33.82 -2.86 -0.17
N VAL A 150 -32.56 -2.45 -0.13
CA VAL A 150 -32.13 -1.17 0.45
C VAL A 150 -31.45 -0.31 -0.60
N THR A 151 -31.57 1.02 -0.47
CA THR A 151 -30.84 1.98 -1.30
C THR A 151 -29.94 2.83 -0.42
N GLN A 152 -28.62 2.64 -0.55
CA GLN A 152 -27.62 3.27 0.32
C GLN A 152 -26.34 3.61 -0.45
N VAL A 153 -25.54 4.52 0.11
CA VAL A 153 -24.19 4.78 -0.40
C VAL A 153 -23.25 3.70 0.10
N VAL A 154 -22.65 2.98 -0.84
CA VAL A 154 -21.76 1.86 -0.53
C VAL A 154 -20.50 1.91 -1.39
N PHE A 155 -19.42 1.39 -0.83
CA PHE A 155 -18.24 1.01 -1.60
C PHE A 155 -18.39 -0.45 -2.01
N ALA A 156 -18.57 -0.71 -3.31
CA ALA A 156 -18.64 -2.08 -3.83
C ALA A 156 -17.22 -2.65 -3.96
N SER A 157 -16.76 -3.36 -2.92
CA SER A 157 -15.41 -3.93 -2.91
C SER A 157 -15.31 -5.19 -3.76
N HIS A 158 -14.07 -5.59 -4.09
CA HIS A 158 -13.82 -6.81 -4.84
C HIS A 158 -14.17 -8.06 -4.02
N ASN A 159 -13.84 -8.04 -2.72
CA ASN A 159 -14.00 -9.18 -1.83
C ASN A 159 -15.40 -9.29 -1.21
N PHE A 160 -16.10 -8.17 -1.02
CA PHE A 160 -17.35 -8.13 -0.25
C PHE A 160 -18.53 -7.46 -0.97
N ASP A 161 -18.32 -6.95 -2.20
CA ASP A 161 -19.36 -6.27 -2.99
C ASP A 161 -20.04 -5.17 -2.16
N TYR A 162 -21.37 -5.05 -2.20
CA TYR A 162 -22.14 -4.08 -1.41
C TYR A 162 -22.14 -4.35 0.11
N GLN A 163 -21.63 -5.50 0.57
CA GLN A 163 -21.53 -5.85 2.00
C GLN A 163 -20.21 -5.36 2.61
N THR A 164 -19.78 -4.15 2.23
CA THR A 164 -18.48 -3.60 2.61
C THR A 164 -18.65 -2.45 3.60
N GLY A 165 -17.96 -2.56 4.75
CA GLY A 165 -17.75 -1.46 5.67
C GLY A 165 -16.28 -1.05 5.74
N ILE A 166 -16.00 0.16 6.22
CA ILE A 166 -14.63 0.65 6.40
C ILE A 166 -14.14 0.32 7.82
N HIS A 167 -13.07 -0.47 7.92
CA HIS A 167 -12.56 -0.98 9.19
C HIS A 167 -11.60 0.00 9.88
N LYS A 168 -10.64 0.53 9.12
CA LYS A 168 -9.61 1.49 9.56
C LYS A 168 -9.52 2.64 8.56
N ASP A 169 -8.75 3.67 8.90
CA ASP A 169 -8.55 4.80 8.00
C ASP A 169 -7.96 4.32 6.68
N CYS A 170 -8.47 4.87 5.58
CA CYS A 170 -7.98 4.60 4.24
C CYS A 170 -7.02 5.71 3.83
N TYR A 171 -6.34 5.49 2.71
CA TYR A 171 -5.38 6.46 2.20
C TYR A 171 -5.49 6.57 0.69
N SER A 172 -5.37 7.79 0.18
CA SER A 172 -5.26 8.03 -1.25
C SER A 172 -3.96 8.73 -1.61
N LEU A 173 -3.49 8.48 -2.83
CA LEU A 173 -2.29 9.08 -3.38
C LEU A 173 -2.59 9.56 -4.79
N ARG A 174 -2.27 10.83 -5.06
CA ARG A 174 -2.35 11.35 -6.42
C ARG A 174 -1.16 10.84 -7.25
N MET A 175 -1.48 10.04 -8.25
CA MET A 175 -0.56 9.53 -9.24
C MET A 175 -0.47 10.48 -10.45
N LYS A 176 0.38 10.11 -11.42
CA LYS A 176 0.50 10.85 -12.69
C LYS A 176 -0.85 10.95 -13.41
N ASN A 177 -1.01 12.02 -14.19
CA ASN A 177 -2.23 12.33 -14.96
C ASN A 177 -3.49 12.53 -14.11
N GLY A 178 -3.36 12.73 -12.79
CA GLY A 178 -4.51 12.91 -11.91
C GLY A 178 -5.23 11.62 -11.54
N THR A 179 -4.67 10.46 -11.88
CA THR A 179 -5.17 9.18 -11.36
C THR A 179 -5.01 9.15 -9.84
N LEU A 180 -6.02 8.71 -9.13
CA LEU A 180 -5.94 8.46 -7.69
C LEU A 180 -5.68 6.98 -7.45
N LEU A 181 -4.70 6.66 -6.62
CA LEU A 181 -4.57 5.34 -6.01
C LEU A 181 -5.25 5.40 -4.65
N HIS A 182 -6.04 4.39 -4.32
CA HIS A 182 -6.73 4.24 -3.05
C HIS A 182 -6.27 2.95 -2.36
N LEU A 183 -6.00 3.04 -1.07
CA LEU A 183 -5.63 1.95 -0.20
C LEU A 183 -6.74 1.81 0.86
N MET A 184 -7.60 0.81 0.67
CA MET A 184 -8.86 0.68 1.39
C MET A 184 -8.78 -0.45 2.42
N ASN A 185 -8.95 -0.15 3.71
CA ASN A 185 -8.98 -1.15 4.78
C ASN A 185 -10.42 -1.43 5.21
N ILE A 186 -10.92 -2.59 4.81
CA ILE A 186 -12.34 -2.88 4.79
C ILE A 186 -12.68 -4.15 5.56
N PHE A 187 -13.97 -4.29 5.86
CA PHE A 187 -14.53 -5.50 6.44
C PHE A 187 -15.87 -5.87 5.81
N LYS A 188 -16.22 -7.15 5.89
CA LYS A 188 -17.52 -7.67 5.51
C LYS A 188 -18.55 -7.31 6.57
N VAL A 189 -19.62 -6.62 6.18
CA VAL A 189 -20.74 -6.32 7.08
C VAL A 189 -21.48 -7.63 7.40
N TYR A 190 -22.04 -7.73 8.60
CA TYR A 190 -22.79 -8.91 9.10
C TYR A 190 -21.97 -10.20 9.28
N SER A 191 -20.62 -10.14 9.20
CA SER A 191 -19.76 -11.28 9.55
C SER A 191 -19.29 -11.21 11.01
N SER A 192 -18.91 -12.36 11.56
CA SER A 192 -18.29 -12.42 12.88
C SER A 192 -16.90 -11.80 12.84
N ILE A 193 -16.57 -10.92 13.79
CA ILE A 193 -15.21 -10.36 13.94
C ILE A 193 -14.14 -11.45 14.14
N SER A 194 -14.55 -12.63 14.64
CA SER A 194 -13.65 -13.78 14.80
C SER A 194 -13.34 -14.52 13.50
N ASP A 195 -14.05 -14.21 12.41
CA ASP A 195 -13.84 -14.84 11.11
C ASP A 195 -12.66 -14.16 10.39
N PRO A 196 -11.56 -14.88 10.11
CA PRO A 196 -10.40 -14.32 9.42
C PRO A 196 -10.74 -13.77 8.03
N ASP A 197 -11.80 -14.27 7.39
CA ASP A 197 -12.25 -13.77 6.08
C ASP A 197 -13.08 -12.48 6.19
N THR A 198 -13.22 -11.91 7.38
CA THR A 198 -13.95 -10.65 7.59
C THR A 198 -13.22 -9.45 7.04
N PHE A 199 -11.88 -9.44 7.03
CA PHE A 199 -11.11 -8.24 6.71
C PHE A 199 -10.38 -8.36 5.37
N ALA A 200 -10.21 -7.24 4.68
CA ALA A 200 -9.36 -7.15 3.50
C ALA A 200 -8.71 -5.77 3.41
N ILE A 201 -7.58 -5.71 2.72
CA ILE A 201 -6.98 -4.48 2.24
C ILE A 201 -7.00 -4.55 0.72
N GLU A 202 -7.67 -3.59 0.08
CA GLU A 202 -7.78 -3.53 -1.38
C GLU A 202 -7.10 -2.26 -1.91
N ILE A 203 -6.41 -2.41 -3.04
CA ILE A 203 -5.83 -1.29 -3.79
C ILE A 203 -6.68 -1.05 -5.03
N TRP A 204 -7.13 0.19 -5.19
CA TRP A 204 -7.93 0.63 -6.32
C TRP A 204 -7.25 1.81 -7.03
N MET A 205 -7.49 1.94 -8.32
CA MET A 205 -7.06 3.11 -9.09
C MET A 205 -8.24 3.75 -9.80
N THR A 206 -8.36 5.07 -9.68
CA THR A 206 -9.39 5.87 -10.34
C THR A 206 -8.74 6.86 -11.29
N PRO A 207 -8.69 6.58 -12.60
CA PRO A 207 -8.26 7.57 -13.58
C PRO A 207 -9.27 8.73 -13.67
N PRO A 208 -8.85 9.94 -14.09
CA PRO A 208 -9.78 11.05 -14.26
C PRO A 208 -10.88 10.71 -15.25
N LYS A 209 -12.14 10.98 -14.88
CA LYS A 209 -13.33 10.75 -15.72
C LYS A 209 -13.53 9.28 -16.12
N ALA A 210 -12.93 8.34 -15.40
CA ALA A 210 -13.11 6.92 -15.61
C ALA A 210 -13.59 6.25 -14.33
N GLU A 211 -14.14 5.05 -14.49
CA GLU A 211 -14.53 4.19 -13.39
C GLU A 211 -13.30 3.71 -12.60
N ALA A 212 -13.49 3.53 -11.30
CA ALA A 212 -12.47 2.95 -10.45
C ALA A 212 -12.23 1.49 -10.82
N GLN A 213 -10.96 1.09 -10.79
CA GLN A 213 -10.53 -0.25 -11.16
C GLN A 213 -9.81 -0.89 -9.98
N PHE A 214 -10.24 -2.10 -9.65
CA PHE A 214 -9.55 -2.96 -8.70
C PHE A 214 -8.18 -3.34 -9.27
N LEU A 215 -7.15 -3.26 -8.42
CA LEU A 215 -5.79 -3.64 -8.79
C LEU A 215 -5.38 -4.95 -8.13
N CYS A 216 -5.48 -5.02 -6.80
CA CYS A 216 -5.10 -6.20 -6.00
C CYS A 216 -5.61 -6.09 -4.56
N ASP A 217 -5.54 -7.20 -3.83
CA ASP A 217 -5.89 -7.29 -2.42
C ASP A 217 -4.92 -8.19 -1.63
N ASN A 218 -5.08 -8.17 -0.30
CA ASN A 218 -4.31 -9.02 0.62
C ASN A 218 -4.93 -10.40 0.91
N LYS A 219 -5.92 -10.83 0.11
CA LYS A 219 -6.54 -12.16 0.20
C LYS A 219 -6.09 -13.12 -0.89
N GLY A 220 -5.47 -12.59 -1.96
CA GLY A 220 -4.91 -13.37 -3.05
C GLY A 220 -3.58 -14.05 -2.73
N GLU A 221 -2.64 -13.96 -3.66
CA GLU A 221 -1.34 -14.62 -3.57
C GLU A 221 -0.50 -14.10 -2.38
N VAL A 222 0.14 -15.01 -1.64
CA VAL A 222 0.79 -14.75 -0.34
C VAL A 222 1.85 -13.65 -0.42
N THR A 223 2.64 -13.63 -1.48
CA THR A 223 3.65 -12.58 -1.70
C THR A 223 2.99 -11.21 -1.78
N ILE A 224 2.04 -11.02 -2.69
CA ILE A 224 1.37 -9.75 -2.92
C ILE A 224 0.64 -9.32 -1.64
N SER A 225 -0.02 -10.25 -0.96
CA SER A 225 -0.68 -9.99 0.31
C SER A 225 0.28 -9.43 1.36
N SER A 226 1.47 -10.03 1.52
CA SER A 226 2.47 -9.54 2.47
C SER A 226 2.99 -8.13 2.12
N LEU A 227 3.13 -7.81 0.83
CA LEU A 227 3.54 -6.48 0.39
C LEU A 227 2.46 -5.42 0.64
N ILE A 228 1.18 -5.79 0.49
CA ILE A 228 0.05 -4.90 0.75
C ILE A 228 -0.08 -4.62 2.25
N ASP A 229 0.02 -5.66 3.09
CA ASP A 229 -0.02 -5.51 4.55
C ASP A 229 1.14 -4.61 5.05
N GLY A 230 2.34 -4.83 4.50
CA GLY A 230 3.52 -4.02 4.77
C GLY A 230 3.32 -2.57 4.33
N LEU A 231 2.87 -2.34 3.09
CA LEU A 231 2.59 -1.00 2.56
C LEU A 231 1.56 -0.27 3.41
N TYR A 232 0.45 -0.91 3.77
CA TYR A 232 -0.58 -0.30 4.61
C TYR A 232 -0.03 0.10 5.98
N THR A 233 0.76 -0.76 6.60
CA THR A 233 1.40 -0.46 7.88
C THR A 233 2.34 0.72 7.75
N THR A 234 3.20 0.74 6.73
CA THR A 234 4.13 1.85 6.47
C THR A 234 3.39 3.17 6.25
N VAL A 235 2.35 3.19 5.41
CA VAL A 235 1.56 4.41 5.14
C VAL A 235 0.87 4.87 6.43
N SER A 236 0.24 3.96 7.17
CA SER A 236 -0.47 4.30 8.40
C SER A 236 0.45 4.86 9.48
N GLU A 237 1.67 4.35 9.63
CA GLU A 237 2.66 4.89 10.56
C GLU A 237 3.24 6.22 10.04
N ASN A 238 3.59 6.29 8.75
CA ASN A 238 4.12 7.50 8.12
C ASN A 238 3.15 8.69 8.29
N MET A 239 1.84 8.45 8.18
CA MET A 239 0.79 9.46 8.33
C MET A 239 0.51 9.90 9.77
N ARG A 240 1.15 9.28 10.79
CA ARG A 240 1.10 9.78 12.17
C ARG A 240 2.06 10.94 12.42
N HIS A 241 3.02 11.14 11.52
CA HIS A 241 3.99 12.23 11.61
C HIS A 241 3.49 13.46 10.85
N PRO A 242 3.81 14.69 11.30
CA PRO A 242 3.48 15.90 10.56
C PRO A 242 4.03 15.86 9.14
N LYS A 243 3.23 16.29 8.18
CA LYS A 243 3.61 16.44 6.77
C LYS A 243 3.52 17.91 6.38
N ILE A 244 4.53 18.38 5.66
CA ILE A 244 4.56 19.74 5.12
C ILE A 244 4.48 19.60 3.60
N ASP A 245 3.43 20.18 3.01
CA ASP A 245 3.35 20.27 1.55
C ASP A 245 4.47 21.17 1.03
N LYS A 246 5.04 20.86 -0.14
CA LYS A 246 6.17 21.63 -0.70
C LYS A 246 5.85 23.11 -0.88
N ASN A 247 4.59 23.47 -1.17
CA ASN A 247 4.21 24.87 -1.27
C ASN A 247 4.25 25.56 0.10
N LEU A 248 3.83 24.86 1.16
CA LEU A 248 3.94 25.36 2.53
C LEU A 248 5.38 25.39 3.00
N GLN A 249 6.22 24.44 2.57
CA GLN A 249 7.65 24.45 2.86
C GLN A 249 8.30 25.72 2.33
N TYR A 250 8.01 26.12 1.09
CA TYR A 250 8.49 27.39 0.53
C TYR A 250 8.06 28.59 1.38
N VAL A 251 6.81 28.65 1.82
CA VAL A 251 6.31 29.73 2.69
C VAL A 251 7.02 29.74 4.04
N ILE A 252 7.24 28.57 4.64
CA ILE A 252 8.00 28.43 5.90
C ILE A 252 9.45 28.87 5.68
N ASP A 253 10.09 28.45 4.60
CA ASP A 253 11.47 28.79 4.28
C ASP A 253 11.64 30.31 4.07
N ALA A 254 10.69 30.96 3.39
CA ALA A 254 10.66 32.42 3.21
C ALA A 254 10.54 33.14 4.57
N PHE A 255 9.62 32.71 5.42
CA PHE A 255 9.50 33.22 6.79
C PHE A 255 10.80 33.05 7.59
N MET A 256 11.42 31.86 7.53
CA MET A 256 12.67 31.56 8.23
C MET A 256 13.85 32.41 7.73
N GLN A 257 13.79 32.87 6.48
CA GLN A 257 14.79 33.74 5.85
C GLN A 257 14.46 35.23 5.99
N ASN A 258 13.32 35.59 6.58
CA ASN A 258 12.75 36.95 6.58
C ASN A 258 12.61 37.52 5.16
N ASP A 259 12.31 36.64 4.20
CA ASP A 259 12.06 37.02 2.81
C ASP A 259 10.58 37.39 2.65
N LEU A 260 10.35 38.66 2.33
CA LEU A 260 9.03 39.26 2.07
C LEU A 260 9.01 39.92 0.69
N GLU A 261 9.96 39.59 -0.21
CA GLU A 261 10.09 40.28 -1.51
C GLU A 261 8.89 40.07 -2.42
N ASP A 262 8.21 38.92 -2.29
CA ASP A 262 7.03 38.54 -3.06
C ASP A 262 5.71 38.90 -2.36
N ASP A 263 5.75 39.51 -1.16
CA ASP A 263 4.55 39.95 -0.46
C ASP A 263 3.92 41.17 -1.17
N PRO A 264 2.58 41.22 -1.31
CA PRO A 264 1.92 42.40 -1.83
C PRO A 264 2.23 43.60 -0.93
N PRO A 265 2.49 44.79 -1.49
CA PRO A 265 2.82 45.97 -0.69
C PRO A 265 1.72 46.21 0.34
N VAL A 266 2.12 46.29 1.61
CA VAL A 266 1.24 46.71 2.69
C VAL A 266 0.95 48.19 2.44
N PHE A 267 -0.23 48.49 1.92
CA PHE A 267 -0.73 49.86 1.90
C PHE A 267 -1.12 50.21 3.33
N ASP A 268 -0.29 51.00 4.01
CA ASP A 268 -0.71 51.64 5.26
C ASP A 268 -1.92 52.54 4.94
N GLU A 269 -3.04 52.37 5.66
CA GLU A 269 -4.26 53.17 5.48
C GLU A 269 -4.02 54.68 5.68
N ASP A 270 -2.87 55.06 6.25
CA ASP A 270 -2.41 56.44 6.45
C ASP A 270 -1.85 57.10 5.17
N ASP A 271 -1.60 56.33 4.10
CA ASP A 271 -1.01 56.83 2.84
C ASP A 271 -2.04 57.06 1.71
N ILE A 272 -3.34 57.00 1.99
CA ILE A 272 -4.38 57.38 1.02
C ILE A 272 -4.61 58.90 1.08
N PRO A 273 -4.19 59.70 0.07
CA PRO A 273 -4.50 61.12 0.05
C PRO A 273 -6.00 61.27 -0.23
N PHE A 274 -6.70 62.02 0.63
CA PHE A 274 -8.10 62.41 0.49
C PHE A 274 -8.44 63.05 -0.86
#